data_AF-A0A9D6VSN1-F1
#
_entry.id   AF-A0A9D6VSN1-F1
#
_cell.length_a   1.000
_cell.length_b   1.000
_cell.length_c   1.000
_cell.angle_alpha   90.00
_cell.angle_beta   90.00
_cell.angle_gamma   90.00
#
_symmetry.space_group_name_H-M   'P 1'
#
loop_
_entity.id
_entity.type
_entity.pdbx_description
1 polymer ?
#
loop_
_entity_poly.entity_id
_entity_poly.type
_entity_poly.pdbx_seq_one_letter_code
_entity_poly.pdbx_strand_id
1 'polypeptide(L)'
;MKQPKMMSLLVDMAGTKKLRASMQQARSIKITINIDADSLSALRETAERTGIPYQRLLNNILKEGLASQRLTEDRLARIEKELARLKKKLVA
;
A
#
# COMPACT_ATOMS: atom_id res chain seq x y z
N MET A 1 -37.54 -13.85 -10.82
CA MET A 1 -36.52 -14.89 -10.59
C MET A 1 -36.61 -15.33 -9.14
N LYS A 2 -36.76 -16.63 -8.85
CA LYS A 2 -36.88 -17.13 -7.46
C LYS A 2 -35.52 -17.04 -6.77
N GLN A 3 -35.46 -16.42 -5.59
CA GLN A 3 -34.22 -16.34 -4.80
C GLN A 3 -33.76 -17.76 -4.42
N PRO A 4 -32.47 -18.09 -4.63
CA PRO A 4 -31.94 -19.38 -4.21
C PRO A 4 -31.97 -19.49 -2.68
N LYS A 5 -32.35 -20.68 -2.19
CA LYS A 5 -32.40 -20.96 -0.74
C LYS A 5 -30.97 -20.97 -0.20
N MET A 6 -30.71 -20.24 0.90
CA MET A 6 -29.38 -20.10 1.51
C MET A 6 -28.66 -21.45 1.78
N MET A 7 -29.42 -22.52 2.04
CA MET A 7 -28.88 -23.86 2.30
C MET A 7 -28.33 -24.58 1.06
N SER A 8 -28.57 -24.08 -0.16
CA SER A 8 -27.99 -24.66 -1.38
C SER A 8 -26.67 -23.98 -1.80
N LEU A 9 -26.18 -23.02 -1.01
CA LEU A 9 -24.87 -22.40 -1.24
C LEU A 9 -23.80 -23.27 -0.58
N LEU A 10 -22.96 -23.90 -1.40
CA LEU A 10 -21.73 -24.56 -0.94
C LEU A 10 -20.79 -23.47 -0.39
N VAL A 11 -20.72 -23.34 0.94
CA VAL A 11 -19.79 -22.42 1.58
C VAL A 11 -18.39 -23.06 1.56
N ASP A 12 -17.45 -22.44 0.86
CA ASP A 12 -16.04 -22.84 0.92
C ASP A 12 -15.46 -22.48 2.30
N MET A 13 -15.55 -23.46 3.21
CA MET A 13 -15.02 -23.35 4.57
C MET A 13 -13.49 -23.21 4.59
N ALA A 14 -12.79 -23.77 3.60
CA ALA A 14 -11.34 -23.71 3.52
C ALA A 14 -10.86 -22.32 3.05
N GLY A 15 -11.48 -21.77 2.00
CA GLY A 15 -11.22 -20.43 1.51
C GLY A 15 -11.58 -19.36 2.54
N THR A 16 -12.73 -19.49 3.20
CA THR A 16 -13.13 -18.56 4.28
C THR A 16 -12.21 -18.63 5.49
N LYS A 17 -11.70 -19.81 5.87
CA LYS A 17 -10.69 -19.94 6.94
C LYS A 17 -9.37 -19.26 6.58
N LYS A 18 -8.89 -19.42 5.34
CA LYS A 18 -7.66 -18.75 4.85
C LYS A 18 -7.82 -17.23 4.85
N LEU A 19 -8.96 -16.71 4.39
CA LEU A 19 -9.27 -15.28 4.43
C LEU A 19 -9.32 -14.74 5.87
N ARG A 20 -9.96 -15.45 6.80
CA ARG A 20 -9.94 -15.03 8.21
C ARG A 20 -8.54 -15.03 8.80
N ALA A 21 -7.72 -16.02 8.47
CA ALA A 21 -6.33 -16.08 8.94
C ALA A 21 -5.48 -14.91 8.41
N SER A 22 -5.61 -14.57 7.12
CA SER A 22 -4.89 -13.42 6.54
C SER A 22 -5.38 -12.10 7.12
N MET A 23 -6.68 -11.96 7.39
CA MET A 23 -7.22 -10.78 8.06
C MET A 23 -6.83 -10.67 9.54
N GLN A 24 -6.69 -11.80 10.26
CA GLN A 24 -6.19 -11.79 11.64
C GLN A 24 -4.71 -11.41 11.75
N GLN A 25 -3.90 -11.72 10.73
CA GLN A 25 -2.51 -11.30 10.66
C GLN A 25 -2.38 -9.80 10.33
N ALA A 26 -3.35 -9.22 9.64
CA ALA A 26 -3.47 -7.79 9.42
C ALA A 26 -3.97 -7.07 10.69
N ARG A 27 -3.24 -7.19 11.80
CA ARG A 27 -3.50 -6.38 13.00
C ARG A 27 -3.28 -4.91 12.63
N SER A 28 -4.32 -4.10 12.78
CA SER A 28 -4.23 -2.66 12.59
C SER A 28 -3.34 -2.07 13.69
N ILE A 29 -2.16 -1.58 13.30
CA ILE A 29 -1.26 -0.88 14.20
C ILE A 29 -1.73 0.57 14.27
N LYS A 30 -2.15 1.02 15.45
CA LYS A 30 -2.47 2.42 15.69
C LYS A 30 -1.19 3.17 16.01
N ILE A 31 -0.86 4.17 15.20
CA ILE A 31 0.27 5.06 15.40
C ILE A 31 -0.30 6.47 15.59
N THR A 32 0.18 7.17 16.61
CA THR A 32 -0.09 8.61 16.76
C THR A 32 1.04 9.37 16.07
N ILE A 33 0.69 10.23 15.12
CA ILE A 33 1.64 11.07 14.39
C ILE A 33 1.26 12.53 14.57
N ASN A 34 2.27 13.37 14.80
CA ASN A 34 2.09 14.82 14.77
C ASN A 34 2.19 15.27 13.32
N ILE A 35 1.18 16.01 12.85
CA ILE A 35 1.10 16.56 11.50
C ILE A 35 0.93 18.08 11.65
N ASP A 36 1.57 18.85 10.78
CA ASP A 36 1.41 20.29 10.71
C ASP A 36 0.00 20.70 10.23
N ALA A 37 -0.40 21.92 10.56
CA ALA A 37 -1.74 22.43 10.29
C ALA A 37 -2.04 22.51 8.77
N ASP A 38 -1.03 22.85 7.97
CA ASP A 38 -1.18 23.00 6.52
C ASP A 38 -1.39 21.63 5.85
N SER A 39 -0.59 20.63 6.22
CA SER A 39 -0.74 19.26 5.73
C SER A 39 -2.08 18.63 6.14
N LEU A 40 -2.55 18.89 7.37
CA LEU A 40 -3.87 18.42 7.81
C LEU A 40 -4.99 19.07 6.97
N SER A 41 -4.86 20.36 6.66
CA SER A 41 -5.84 21.10 5.85
C SER A 41 -5.89 20.56 4.42
N ALA A 42 -4.73 20.35 3.80
CA ALA A 42 -4.63 19.78 2.46
C ALA A 42 -5.19 18.34 2.38
N LEU A 43 -4.94 17.52 3.40
CA LEU A 43 -5.52 16.18 3.50
C LEU A 43 -7.04 16.21 3.59
N ARG A 44 -7.60 17.16 4.33
CA ARG A 44 -9.05 17.32 4.48
C ARG A 44 -9.71 17.76 3.18
N GLU A 45 -9.16 18.77 2.52
CA GLU A 45 -9.66 19.24 1.22
C GLU A 45 -9.61 18.12 0.17
N THR A 46 -8.53 17.35 0.15
CA THR A 46 -8.37 16.23 -0.77
C THR A 46 -9.35 15.09 -0.47
N ALA A 47 -9.62 14.81 0.80
CA ALA A 47 -10.60 13.83 1.22
C ALA A 47 -12.03 14.23 0.81
N GLU A 48 -12.40 15.49 1.01
CA GLU A 48 -13.70 16.05 0.61
C GLU A 48 -13.88 16.00 -0.92
N ARG A 49 -12.85 16.38 -1.68
CA ARG A 49 -12.88 16.34 -3.15
C ARG A 49 -13.01 14.91 -3.72
N THR A 50 -12.34 13.94 -3.10
CA THR A 50 -12.32 12.55 -3.58
C THR A 50 -13.45 11.70 -3.02
N GLY A 51 -14.14 12.17 -1.97
CA GLY A 51 -15.12 11.39 -1.21
C GLY A 51 -14.49 10.22 -0.42
N ILE A 52 -13.17 10.19 -0.28
CA ILE A 52 -12.44 9.13 0.40
C ILE A 52 -12.18 9.55 1.85
N PRO A 53 -12.50 8.71 2.87
CA PRO A 53 -12.19 9.03 4.25
C PRO A 53 -10.70 9.34 4.47
N TYR A 54 -10.40 10.37 5.25
CA TYR A 54 -9.04 10.86 5.56
C TYR A 54 -8.05 9.72 5.89
N GLN A 55 -8.44 8.78 6.76
CA GLN A 55 -7.54 7.69 7.16
C GLN A 55 -7.15 6.78 5.98
N ARG A 56 -8.09 6.53 5.05
CA ARG A 56 -7.83 5.70 3.87
C ARG A 56 -6.94 6.45 2.89
N LEU A 57 -7.16 7.75 2.72
CA LEU A 57 -6.32 8.63 1.90
C LEU A 57 -4.87 8.64 2.43
N LEU A 58 -4.69 8.85 3.74
CA LEU A 58 -3.39 8.85 4.40
C LEU A 58 -2.67 7.50 4.20
N ASN A 59 -3.36 6.39 4.39
CA ASN A 59 -2.78 5.06 4.19
C ASN A 59 -2.34 4.83 2.73
N ASN A 60 -3.09 5.31 1.75
CA ASN A 60 -2.73 5.23 0.34
C ASN A 60 -1.47 6.06 0.05
N ILE A 61 -1.43 7.30 0.53
CA ILE A 61 -0.26 8.19 0.38
C ILE A 61 0.99 7.56 1.00
N LEU A 62 0.88 7.00 2.21
CA LEU A 62 2.00 6.31 2.87
C LEU A 62 2.48 5.11 2.04
N LYS A 63 1.56 4.31 1.52
CA LYS A 63 1.89 3.13 0.72
C LYS A 63 2.56 3.51 -0.61
N GLU A 64 2.05 4.52 -1.28
CA GLU A 64 2.60 5.04 -2.54
C GLU A 64 3.96 5.70 -2.33
N GLY A 65 4.10 6.50 -1.27
CA GLY A 65 5.36 7.12 -0.89
C GLY A 65 6.46 6.10 -0.64
N LEU A 66 6.19 5.08 0.19
CA LEU A 66 7.15 4.00 0.47
C LEU A 66 7.48 3.16 -0.78
N ALA A 67 6.48 2.88 -1.62
CA ALA A 67 6.70 2.13 -2.86
C ALA A 67 7.58 2.91 -3.84
N SER A 68 7.36 4.22 -3.97
CA SER A 68 8.13 5.10 -4.86
C SER A 68 9.58 5.27 -4.40
N GLN A 69 9.82 5.38 -3.09
CA GLN A 69 11.18 5.41 -2.51
C GLN A 69 11.93 4.13 -2.82
N ARG A 70 11.32 2.97 -2.57
CA ARG A 70 11.94 1.67 -2.86
C ARG A 70 12.29 1.51 -4.35
N LEU A 71 11.39 1.91 -5.24
CA LEU A 71 11.64 1.94 -6.69
C LEU A 71 12.81 2.85 -7.05
N THR A 72 12.98 3.97 -6.34
CA THR A 72 14.05 4.94 -6.58
C THR A 72 15.39 4.38 -6.11
N GLU A 73 15.43 3.77 -4.92
CA GLU A 73 16.61 3.09 -4.38
C GLU A 73 17.06 1.94 -5.29
N ASP A 74 16.13 1.10 -5.74
CA ASP A 74 16.43 -0.03 -6.65
C ASP A 74 16.98 0.47 -8.00
N ARG A 75 16.43 1.56 -8.54
CA ARG A 75 16.94 2.18 -9.77
C ARG A 75 18.33 2.76 -9.58
N LEU A 76 18.58 3.41 -8.45
CA LEU A 76 19.86 4.03 -8.13
C LEU A 76 20.95 2.97 -7.97
N ALA A 77 20.66 1.89 -7.24
CA ALA A 77 21.56 0.74 -7.10
C ALA A 77 21.91 0.08 -8.45
N ARG A 78 20.96 0.02 -9.38
CA ARG A 78 21.21 -0.48 -10.73
C ARG A 78 22.14 0.45 -11.52
N ILE A 79 21.93 1.76 -11.46
CA ILE A 79 22.76 2.76 -12.12
C ILE A 79 24.19 2.72 -11.58
N GLU A 80 24.38 2.64 -10.26
CA GLU A 80 25.70 2.51 -9.63
C GLU A 80 26.46 1.27 -10.12
N LYS A 81 25.76 0.14 -10.25
CA LYS A 81 26.35 -1.11 -10.76
C LYS A 81 26.75 -1.01 -12.22
N GLU A 82 25.95 -0.33 -13.04
CA GLU A 82 26.27 -0.08 -14.45
C GLU A 82 27.45 0.90 -14.59
N LEU A 83 27.49 1.96 -13.78
CA LEU A 83 28.63 2.89 -13.69
C LEU A 83 29.92 2.19 -13.26
N ALA A 84 29.85 1.31 -12.25
CA ALA A 84 31.01 0.54 -11.80
C ALA A 84 31.54 -0.39 -12.90
N ARG A 85 30.66 -0.98 -13.72
CA ARG A 85 31.05 -1.79 -14.88
C ARG A 85 31.69 -0.96 -15.98
N LEU A 86 31.14 0.21 -16.29
CA LEU A 86 31.70 1.13 -17.29
C LEU A 86 33.07 1.66 -16.85
N LYS A 87 33.22 2.08 -15.59
CA LYS A 87 34.52 2.47 -15.03
C LYS A 87 35.56 1.35 -15.15
N LYS A 88 35.19 0.11 -14.84
CA LYS A 88 36.09 -1.05 -15.02
C LYS A 88 36.49 -1.28 -16.49
N LYS A 89 35.59 -1.04 -17.44
CA LYS A 89 35.88 -1.14 -18.88
C LYS A 89 36.72 0.00 -19.45
N LEU A 90 36.70 1.17 -18.81
CA LEU A 90 37.50 2.34 -19.20
C LEU A 90 38.93 2.31 -18.65
N VAL A 91 39.15 1.58 -17.55
CA VAL A 91 40.46 1.43 -16.90
C VAL A 91 41.22 0.19 -17.42
N ALA A 92 40.55 -0.71 -18.15
CA ALA A 92 41.14 -1.86 -18.84
C ALA A 92 41.44 -1.49 -20.30
#